data_AF-A0A0P9E8Y1-F1
#
_entry.id   AF-A0A0P9E8Y1-F1
#
_cell.length_a   1.000
_cell.length_b   1.000
_cell.length_c   1.000
_cell.angle_alpha   90.00
_cell.angle_beta   90.00
_cell.angle_gamma   90.00
#
_symmetry.space_group_name_H-M   'P 1'
#
loop_
_entity.id
_entity.type
_entity.pdbx_description
1 polymer ?
#
loop_
_entity_poly.entity_id
_entity_poly.type
_entity_poly.pdbx_seq_one_letter_code
_entity_poly.pdbx_strand_id
1 'polypeptide(L)'
;MTRYSKPVWQMVEEVVDKLGEITAKDARDYIRKNYAEDKVNESTISAQVIACSVNHPSAHHYPNSHRFLFYLGNGRYRRYDPKKDGLWEITSNSAQKIIREVKTEQAYFSQIDSNGQVRLPKEIQEKLSIGARDFVAFVTDEQGNIILKKAELRPV
;
A
#
# COMPACT_ATOMS: atom_id res chain seq x y z
N MET A 1 -1.00 -26.50 17.96
CA MET A 1 -2.05 -26.05 18.90
C MET A 1 -2.09 -24.54 18.89
N THR A 2 -3.22 -23.93 18.54
CA THR A 2 -3.42 -22.50 18.74
C THR A 2 -3.71 -22.25 20.22
N ARG A 3 -3.04 -21.25 20.82
CA ARG A 3 -3.20 -20.87 22.24
C ARG A 3 -4.62 -20.41 22.58
N TYR A 4 -5.37 -19.99 21.57
CA TYR A 4 -6.71 -19.41 21.67
C TYR A 4 -7.68 -20.22 20.80
N SER A 5 -8.98 -20.04 21.06
CA SER A 5 -10.07 -20.64 20.28
C SER A 5 -9.94 -20.38 18.78
N LYS A 6 -9.34 -19.24 18.40
CA LYS A 6 -8.87 -18.93 17.04
C LYS A 6 -7.67 -17.99 17.05
N PRO A 7 -6.88 -17.91 15.97
CA PRO A 7 -5.85 -16.90 15.81
C PRO A 7 -6.36 -15.46 16.04
N VAL A 8 -5.56 -14.65 16.73
CA VAL A 8 -5.92 -13.25 17.04
C VAL A 8 -6.19 -12.43 15.78
N TRP A 9 -5.50 -12.72 14.67
CA TRP A 9 -5.75 -12.02 13.40
C TRP A 9 -7.17 -12.23 12.87
N GLN A 10 -7.77 -13.42 13.07
CA GLN A 10 -9.16 -13.67 12.69
C GLN A 10 -10.12 -12.90 13.58
N MET A 11 -9.82 -12.79 14.88
CA MET A 11 -10.62 -11.97 15.77
C MET A 11 -10.58 -10.50 15.36
N VAL A 12 -9.41 -9.98 14.97
CA VAL A 12 -9.25 -8.60 14.44
C VAL A 12 -10.01 -8.42 13.13
N GLU A 13 -9.99 -9.43 12.25
CA GLU A 13 -10.73 -9.43 10.99
C GLU A 13 -12.24 -9.27 11.22
N GLU A 14 -12.81 -10.00 12.17
CA GLU A 14 -14.23 -9.86 12.53
C GLU A 14 -14.57 -8.46 13.07
N VAL A 15 -13.67 -7.83 13.82
CA VAL A 15 -13.91 -6.49 14.37
C VAL A 15 -14.04 -5.48 13.23
N VAL A 16 -13.11 -5.51 12.27
CA VAL A 16 -13.12 -4.55 11.15
C VAL A 16 -14.29 -4.81 10.21
N ASP A 17 -14.69 -6.07 10.01
CA ASP A 17 -15.87 -6.39 9.19
C ASP A 17 -17.16 -5.91 9.82
N LYS A 18 -17.24 -5.88 11.15
CA LYS A 18 -18.43 -5.45 11.89
C LYS A 18 -18.53 -3.95 12.09
N LEU A 19 -17.40 -3.29 12.36
CA LEU A 19 -17.36 -1.86 12.74
C LEU A 19 -16.91 -0.94 11.59
N GLY A 20 -16.29 -1.48 10.54
CA GLY A 20 -15.75 -0.71 9.42
C GLY A 20 -14.41 -0.05 9.76
N GLU A 21 -14.43 1.14 10.35
CA GLU A 21 -13.23 1.83 10.82
C GLU A 21 -13.01 1.52 12.31
N ILE A 22 -11.79 1.12 12.67
CA ILE A 22 -11.44 0.67 14.02
C ILE A 22 -10.12 1.28 14.50
N THR A 23 -9.96 1.32 15.82
CA THR A 23 -8.70 1.53 16.52
C THR A 23 -8.24 0.24 17.20
N ALA A 24 -7.00 0.21 17.71
CA ALA A 24 -6.55 -0.89 18.57
C ALA A 24 -7.38 -1.02 19.86
N LYS A 25 -8.00 0.08 20.33
CA LYS A 25 -8.93 0.03 21.47
C LYS A 25 -10.21 -0.73 21.10
N ASP A 26 -10.80 -0.44 19.94
CA ASP A 26 -12.02 -1.12 19.49
C ASP A 26 -11.79 -2.63 19.32
N ALA A 27 -10.63 -3.01 18.77
CA ALA A 27 -10.22 -4.41 18.70
C ALA A 27 -10.10 -5.06 20.09
N ARG A 28 -9.46 -4.39 21.06
CA ARG A 28 -9.35 -4.89 22.44
C ARG A 28 -10.71 -5.06 23.11
N ASP A 29 -11.57 -4.07 23.00
CA ASP A 29 -12.90 -4.08 23.63
C ASP A 29 -13.77 -5.19 23.03
N TYR A 30 -13.76 -5.35 21.71
CA TYR A 30 -14.48 -6.43 21.03
C TYR A 30 -13.95 -7.80 21.43
N ILE A 31 -12.62 -8.00 21.43
CA ILE A 31 -12.02 -9.29 21.76
C ILE A 31 -12.26 -9.65 23.21
N ARG A 32 -12.09 -8.70 24.14
CA ARG A 32 -12.39 -8.93 25.57
C ARG A 32 -13.86 -9.33 25.78
N LYS A 33 -14.79 -8.75 25.02
CA LYS A 33 -16.22 -9.05 25.13
C LYS A 33 -16.61 -10.41 24.53
N ASN A 34 -16.08 -10.75 23.35
CA ASN A 34 -16.54 -11.91 22.58
C ASN A 34 -15.65 -13.15 22.77
N TYR A 35 -14.42 -12.97 23.24
CA TYR A 35 -13.39 -14.00 23.41
C TYR A 35 -12.75 -13.92 24.81
N ALA A 36 -13.55 -13.66 25.85
CA ALA A 36 -13.07 -13.46 27.22
C ALA A 36 -12.24 -14.66 27.74
N GLU A 37 -12.67 -15.88 27.43
CA GLU A 37 -12.01 -17.13 27.88
C GLU A 37 -10.61 -17.30 27.29
N ASP A 38 -10.34 -16.75 26.11
CA ASP A 38 -9.03 -16.84 25.46
C ASP A 38 -7.98 -15.97 26.17
N LYS A 39 -8.40 -15.00 27.00
CA LYS A 39 -7.54 -14.12 27.80
C LYS A 39 -6.38 -13.53 26.98
N VAL A 40 -6.68 -13.09 25.76
CA VAL A 40 -5.70 -12.55 24.82
C VAL A 40 -5.07 -11.28 25.41
N ASN A 41 -3.74 -11.20 25.39
CA ASN A 41 -3.03 -10.03 25.91
C ASN A 41 -3.31 -8.80 25.02
N GLU A 42 -3.58 -7.65 25.65
CA GLU A 42 -3.80 -6.37 24.97
C GLU A 42 -2.64 -5.95 24.05
N SER A 43 -1.40 -6.22 24.45
CA SER A 43 -0.21 -5.94 23.63
C SER A 43 -0.15 -6.84 22.40
N THR A 44 -0.59 -8.10 22.52
CA THR A 44 -0.74 -9.03 21.39
C THR A 44 -1.79 -8.52 20.43
N ILE A 45 -2.94 -8.04 20.91
CA ILE A 45 -3.99 -7.48 20.06
C ILE A 45 -3.46 -6.25 19.31
N SER A 46 -2.80 -5.33 20.02
CA SER A 46 -2.24 -4.10 19.42
C SER A 46 -1.17 -4.42 18.37
N ALA A 47 -0.26 -5.35 18.67
CA ALA A 47 0.74 -5.84 17.72
C ALA A 47 0.07 -6.51 16.51
N GLN A 48 -1.01 -7.26 16.71
CA GLN A 48 -1.74 -7.92 15.63
C GLN A 48 -2.42 -6.92 14.70
N VAL A 49 -3.00 -5.83 15.22
CA VAL A 49 -3.58 -4.76 14.39
C VAL A 49 -2.50 -4.12 13.49
N ILE A 50 -1.31 -3.85 14.04
CA ILE A 50 -0.17 -3.35 13.26
C ILE A 50 0.28 -4.39 12.22
N ALA A 51 0.43 -5.64 12.65
CA ALA A 51 0.86 -6.76 11.82
C ALA A 51 -0.14 -7.10 10.69
N CYS A 52 -1.41 -6.77 10.85
CA CYS A 52 -2.43 -6.98 9.83
C CYS A 52 -2.56 -5.80 8.84
N SER A 53 -1.85 -4.70 9.07
CA SER A 53 -1.86 -3.54 8.18
C SER A 53 -0.90 -3.70 7.00
N VAL A 54 -1.34 -3.30 5.81
CA VAL A 54 -0.53 -3.31 4.57
C VAL A 54 0.44 -2.13 4.47
N ASN A 55 0.16 -1.02 5.16
CA ASN A 55 0.87 0.25 4.99
C ASN A 55 1.40 0.87 6.30
N HIS A 56 1.20 0.22 7.45
CA HIS A 56 1.73 0.74 8.72
C HIS A 56 3.27 0.70 8.71
N PRO A 57 3.99 1.76 9.15
CA PRO A 57 5.46 1.78 9.11
C PRO A 57 6.12 0.59 9.83
N SER A 58 5.61 0.22 11.00
CA SER A 58 6.09 -0.90 11.82
C SER A 58 5.63 -2.30 11.34
N ALA A 59 4.88 -2.39 10.23
CA ALA A 59 4.43 -3.65 9.66
C ALA A 59 5.58 -4.60 9.30
N HIS A 60 6.77 -4.06 9.00
CA HIS A 60 7.96 -4.80 8.62
C HIS A 60 8.49 -5.73 9.72
N HIS A 61 8.18 -5.47 10.98
CA HIS A 61 8.53 -6.39 12.08
C HIS A 61 7.74 -7.71 12.06
N TYR A 62 6.74 -7.84 11.17
CA TYR A 62 5.81 -8.97 11.15
C TYR A 62 5.63 -9.60 9.75
N PRO A 63 6.70 -10.02 9.06
CA PRO A 63 6.68 -10.34 7.63
C PRO A 63 5.63 -11.38 7.22
N ASN A 64 5.38 -12.39 8.06
CA ASN A 64 4.50 -13.53 7.75
C ASN A 64 3.05 -13.36 8.25
N SER A 65 2.54 -12.12 8.29
CA SER A 65 1.20 -11.82 8.84
C SER A 65 0.13 -11.70 7.76
N HIS A 66 -1.10 -12.09 8.10
CA HIS A 66 -2.28 -11.89 7.24
C HIS A 66 -2.59 -10.40 7.14
N ARG A 67 -2.48 -9.83 5.93
CA ARG A 67 -2.64 -8.39 5.69
C ARG A 67 -4.02 -8.08 5.10
N PHE A 68 -4.85 -7.39 5.87
CA PHE A 68 -6.22 -7.02 5.46
C PHE A 68 -6.66 -5.65 6.00
N LEU A 69 -5.82 -4.97 6.79
CA LEU A 69 -6.08 -3.63 7.28
C LEU A 69 -5.31 -2.58 6.47
N PHE A 70 -5.88 -1.39 6.35
CA PHE A 70 -5.24 -0.19 5.87
C PHE A 70 -5.21 0.86 6.97
N TYR A 71 -4.03 1.36 7.29
CA TYR A 71 -3.77 2.39 8.30
C TYR A 71 -4.06 3.78 7.72
N LEU A 72 -4.93 4.52 8.41
CA LEU A 72 -5.39 5.86 8.04
C LEU A 72 -4.62 6.98 8.75
N GLY A 73 -3.68 6.62 9.64
CA GLY A 73 -3.06 7.58 10.57
C GLY A 73 -3.78 7.64 11.92
N ASN A 74 -3.12 8.22 12.92
CA ASN A 74 -3.65 8.45 14.27
C ASN A 74 -4.27 7.19 14.93
N GLY A 75 -3.67 6.02 14.71
CA GLY A 75 -4.15 4.76 15.29
C GLY A 75 -5.44 4.20 14.68
N ARG A 76 -5.91 4.74 13.55
CA ARG A 76 -7.15 4.30 12.88
C ARG A 76 -6.86 3.39 11.69
N TYR A 77 -7.71 2.39 11.52
CA TYR A 77 -7.59 1.35 10.52
C TYR A 77 -8.95 1.02 9.91
N ARG A 78 -8.96 0.54 8.67
CA ARG A 78 -10.16 -0.03 8.03
C ARG A 78 -9.80 -1.23 7.18
N ARG A 79 -10.80 -1.93 6.64
CA ARG A 79 -10.58 -2.96 5.62
C ARG A 79 -9.78 -2.37 4.45
N TYR A 80 -8.72 -3.06 4.07
CA TYR A 80 -7.90 -2.73 2.90
C TYR A 80 -8.67 -3.04 1.62
N ASP A 81 -8.67 -2.08 0.68
CA ASP A 81 -9.24 -2.23 -0.64
C ASP A 81 -8.15 -1.96 -1.69
N PRO A 82 -7.58 -2.99 -2.33
CA PRO A 82 -6.53 -2.84 -3.33
C PRO A 82 -6.87 -1.89 -4.48
N LYS A 83 -8.16 -1.78 -4.87
CA LYS A 83 -8.59 -0.91 -5.97
C LYS A 83 -8.52 0.56 -5.56
N LYS A 84 -8.88 0.86 -4.32
CA LYS A 84 -8.85 2.22 -3.75
C LYS A 84 -7.44 2.62 -3.26
N ASP A 85 -6.73 1.68 -2.66
CA ASP A 85 -5.53 1.93 -1.86
C ASP A 85 -4.23 1.70 -2.65
N GLY A 86 -4.34 1.06 -3.81
CA GLY A 86 -3.22 0.51 -4.57
C GLY A 86 -2.59 -0.69 -3.86
N LEU A 87 -1.64 -1.34 -4.52
CA LEU A 87 -0.92 -2.48 -3.96
C LEU A 87 0.21 -2.03 -3.03
N TRP A 88 0.49 -2.82 -2.00
CA TRP A 88 1.53 -2.54 -1.02
C TRP A 88 2.44 -3.75 -0.84
N GLU A 89 3.72 -3.48 -0.61
CA GLU A 89 4.74 -4.45 -0.28
C GLU A 89 5.39 -4.09 1.06
N ILE A 90 5.66 -5.09 1.87
CA ILE A 90 6.42 -4.93 3.12
C ILE A 90 7.87 -5.27 2.83
N THR A 91 8.74 -4.26 2.89
CA THR A 91 10.20 -4.43 2.81
C THR A 91 10.78 -4.68 4.20
N SER A 92 12.09 -4.96 4.29
CA SER A 92 12.79 -5.13 5.57
C SER A 92 12.71 -3.90 6.47
N ASN A 93 12.52 -2.71 5.90
CA ASN A 93 12.63 -1.44 6.61
C ASN A 93 11.28 -0.72 6.76
N SER A 94 10.33 -0.96 5.85
CA SER A 94 9.01 -0.29 5.89
C SER A 94 7.99 -0.94 4.96
N ALA A 95 6.72 -0.54 5.12
CA ALA A 95 5.70 -0.73 4.09
C ALA A 95 5.85 0.32 2.99
N GLN A 96 5.79 -0.11 1.72
CA GLN A 96 5.90 0.75 0.55
C GLN A 96 4.79 0.43 -0.44
N LYS A 97 4.25 1.47 -1.08
CA LYS A 97 3.25 1.31 -2.12
C LYS A 97 3.93 0.79 -3.39
N ILE A 98 3.43 -0.32 -3.94
CA ILE A 98 3.95 -0.87 -5.18
C ILE A 98 3.47 0.02 -6.33
N ILE A 99 4.40 0.74 -6.94
CA ILE A 99 4.19 1.38 -8.23
C ILE A 99 4.48 0.30 -9.27
N ARG A 100 3.48 -0.50 -9.64
CA ARG A 100 3.66 -1.50 -10.71
C ARG A 100 3.64 -0.81 -12.06
N GLU A 101 4.75 -0.93 -12.79
CA GLU A 101 4.75 -0.80 -14.23
C GLU A 101 3.89 -1.95 -14.79
N VAL A 102 2.73 -1.65 -15.36
CA VAL A 102 1.96 -2.67 -16.08
C VAL A 102 2.45 -2.65 -17.53
N LYS A 103 3.02 -3.76 -17.99
CA LYS A 103 3.32 -4.00 -19.40
C LYS A 103 2.16 -4.81 -19.97
N THR A 104 1.40 -4.20 -20.88
CA THR A 104 0.58 -4.95 -21.83
C THR A 104 1.35 -5.03 -23.14
N GLU A 105 1.02 -5.96 -24.04
CA GLU A 105 1.72 -6.10 -25.33
C GLU A 105 1.72 -4.81 -26.19
N GLN A 106 0.92 -3.81 -25.83
CA GLN A 106 0.71 -2.57 -26.59
C GLN A 106 1.09 -1.28 -25.84
N ALA A 107 1.27 -1.31 -24.50
CA ALA A 107 1.49 -0.09 -23.73
C ALA A 107 2.22 -0.30 -22.41
N TYR A 108 2.97 0.73 -22.03
CA TYR A 108 3.63 0.90 -20.74
C TYR A 108 2.80 1.85 -19.87
N PHE A 109 2.45 1.42 -18.66
CA PHE A 109 1.69 2.23 -17.73
C PHE A 109 2.54 2.59 -16.50
N SER A 110 2.49 3.86 -16.11
CA SER A 110 3.06 4.35 -14.85
C SER A 110 1.98 5.11 -14.08
N GLN A 111 1.91 4.85 -12.77
CA GLN A 111 0.99 5.58 -11.89
C GLN A 111 1.60 6.92 -11.48
N ILE A 112 0.78 7.98 -11.46
CA ILE A 112 1.13 9.29 -10.91
C ILE A 112 1.15 9.19 -9.38
N ASP A 113 2.21 9.68 -8.74
CA ASP A 113 2.29 9.75 -7.28
C ASP A 113 1.50 10.95 -6.70
N SER A 114 1.48 11.09 -5.37
CA SER A 114 0.78 12.18 -4.69
C SER A 114 1.33 13.57 -4.97
N ASN A 115 2.57 13.66 -5.47
CA ASN A 115 3.24 14.91 -5.83
C ASN A 115 3.08 15.24 -7.32
N GLY A 116 2.29 14.46 -8.06
CA GLY A 116 2.13 14.63 -9.49
C GLY A 116 3.29 14.08 -10.33
N GLN A 117 4.22 13.32 -9.73
CA GLN A 117 5.37 12.78 -10.45
C GLN A 117 5.01 11.42 -11.07
N VAL A 118 5.55 11.18 -12.27
CA VAL A 118 5.44 9.90 -12.98
C VAL A 118 6.82 9.32 -13.16
N ARG A 119 7.01 8.08 -12.71
CA ARG A 119 8.25 7.34 -12.97
C ARG A 119 8.18 6.74 -14.37
N LEU A 120 9.11 7.10 -15.25
CA LEU A 120 9.21 6.46 -16.56
C LEU A 120 9.73 5.03 -16.39
N PRO A 121 9.12 4.03 -17.06
CA PRO A 121 9.60 2.67 -17.05
C PRO A 121 11.03 2.55 -17.57
N LYS A 122 11.83 1.64 -17.01
CA LYS A 122 13.26 1.52 -17.40
C LYS A 122 13.41 1.27 -18.91
N GLU A 123 12.57 0.42 -19.48
CA GLU A 123 12.55 0.14 -20.92
C GLU A 123 12.22 1.39 -21.77
N ILE A 124 11.38 2.30 -21.27
CA ILE A 124 11.07 3.57 -21.95
C ILE A 124 12.25 4.54 -21.84
N GLN A 125 12.90 4.61 -20.68
CA GLN A 125 14.11 5.42 -20.50
C GLN A 125 15.21 4.97 -21.47
N GLU A 126 15.42 3.66 -21.60
CA GLU A 126 16.39 3.07 -22.54
C GLU A 126 16.01 3.38 -24.00
N LYS A 127 14.74 3.15 -24.38
CA LYS A 127 14.24 3.44 -25.74
C LYS A 127 14.39 4.91 -26.14
N LEU A 128 14.15 5.83 -25.21
CA LEU A 128 14.27 7.27 -25.45
C LEU A 128 15.66 7.83 -25.12
N SER A 129 16.60 6.98 -24.68
CA SER A 129 17.94 7.37 -24.23
C SER A 129 17.89 8.53 -23.21
N ILE A 130 17.00 8.44 -22.23
CA ILE A 130 16.79 9.43 -21.17
C ILE A 130 17.64 9.06 -19.96
N GLY A 131 18.52 9.98 -19.55
CA GLY A 131 19.32 9.88 -18.34
C GLY A 131 18.89 10.87 -17.25
N ALA A 132 19.60 10.85 -16.12
CA ALA A 132 19.41 11.83 -15.07
C ALA A 132 19.70 13.24 -15.61
N ARG A 133 18.81 14.20 -15.27
CA ARG A 133 18.85 15.61 -15.71
C ARG A 133 18.48 15.88 -17.17
N ASP A 134 18.09 14.86 -17.93
CA ASP A 134 17.47 15.08 -19.24
C ASP A 134 16.04 15.62 -19.08
N PHE A 135 15.58 16.36 -20.09
CA PHE A 135 14.21 16.87 -20.14
C PHE A 135 13.33 15.95 -20.98
N VAL A 136 12.05 15.89 -20.61
CA VAL A 136 11.00 15.25 -21.41
C VAL A 136 9.93 16.28 -21.75
N ALA A 137 9.40 16.19 -22.96
CA ALA A 137 8.29 16.99 -23.44
C ALA A 137 7.07 16.11 -23.70
N PHE A 138 5.90 16.66 -23.39
CA PHE A 138 4.60 16.12 -23.76
C PHE A 138 4.11 16.91 -24.97
N VAL A 139 4.11 16.30 -26.14
CA VAL A 139 3.79 16.95 -27.41
C VAL A 139 2.48 16.38 -27.93
N THR A 140 1.57 17.24 -28.35
CA THR A 140 0.33 16.81 -29.01
C THR A 140 0.59 16.56 -30.49
N ASP A 141 0.20 15.40 -31.01
CA ASP A 141 0.26 15.11 -32.45
C ASP A 141 -0.93 15.67 -33.23
N GLU A 142 -0.93 15.46 -34.54
CA GLU A 142 -1.99 15.94 -35.44
C GLU A 142 -3.36 15.29 -35.16
N GLN A 143 -3.39 14.13 -34.51
CA GLN A 143 -4.61 13.44 -34.11
C GLN A 143 -5.06 13.82 -32.68
N GLY A 144 -4.34 14.69 -31.99
CA GLY A 144 -4.66 15.12 -30.63
C GLY A 144 -4.13 14.19 -29.53
N ASN A 145 -3.30 13.19 -29.85
CA ASN A 145 -2.70 12.32 -28.84
C ASN A 145 -1.50 13.01 -28.17
N ILE A 146 -1.30 12.74 -26.88
CA ILE A 146 -0.12 13.20 -26.15
C ILE A 146 1.01 12.18 -26.30
N ILE A 147 2.12 12.62 -26.90
CA ILE A 147 3.34 11.84 -27.11
C ILE A 147 4.43 12.34 -26.18
N LEU A 148 5.07 11.41 -25.46
CA LEU A 148 6.28 11.69 -24.69
C LEU A 148 7.51 11.67 -25.61
N LYS A 149 8.33 12.73 -25.56
CA LYS A 149 9.61 12.82 -26.29
C LYS A 149 10.73 13.29 -25.37
N LYS A 150 11.97 12.88 -25.66
CA LYS A 150 13.16 13.54 -25.07
C LYS A 150 13.24 14.97 -25.60
N ALA A 151 13.56 15.92 -24.73
CA ALA A 151 13.65 17.33 -25.03
C ALA A 151 15.05 17.88 -24.75
N GLU A 152 15.43 18.90 -25.51
CA GLU A 152 16.64 19.68 -25.31
C GLU A 152 16.25 21.14 -25.05
N LEU A 153 16.78 21.73 -23.98
CA LEU A 153 16.64 23.16 -23.74
C LEU A 153 17.80 23.88 -24.42
N ARG A 154 17.47 24.87 -25.25
CA ARG A 154 18.46 25.79 -25.82
C ARG A 154 18.36 27.12 -25.10
N PRO A 155 19.49 27.72 -24.66
CA PRO A 155 19.47 29.09 -24.18
C PRO A 155 18.96 30.01 -25.29
N VAL A 156 18.09 30.95 -24.92
CA VAL A 156 17.58 32.01 -25.81
C VAL A 156 18.45 33.24 -25.64
#